data_AF-A0A966L9I8-F1
#
_entry.id   AF-A0A966L9I8-F1
#
_cell.length_a   1.000
_cell.length_b   1.000
_cell.length_c   1.000
_cell.angle_alpha   90.00
_cell.angle_beta   90.00
_cell.angle_gamma   90.00
#
_symmetry.space_group_name_H-M   'P 1'
#
loop_
_entity.id
_entity.type
_entity.pdbx_description
1 polymer ?
#
loop_
_entity_poly.entity_id
_entity_poly.type
_entity_poly.pdbx_seq_one_letter_code
_entity_poly.pdbx_strand_id
1 'polypeptide(L)'
;MVSRKANSSSSGRDAGGDSGRKRRSEKRVKPPLGEANLRDLALHYAARFATTGARLEAYLVRKIRERGLAQDDDGRTIDPDIRALVARLVELGYVDDDAYARSRARDLGARGYGARRVEETLRHAGVAEPLRQAHAPGEAASRQAAALMARKRRLGPYGVSGLGKGDPLAIRKAREKAVAAMLRAGHQYEHARYILAAQRPEDVEQWVGEAFEDSGDEEGIKDQW
;
A
#
# COMPACT_ATOMS: atom_id res chain seq x y z
N MET A 1 85.59 -10.33 6.16
CA MET A 1 86.49 -11.12 5.28
C MET A 1 85.78 -12.43 4.94
N VAL A 2 85.69 -12.76 3.64
CA VAL A 2 85.26 -14.06 3.06
C VAL A 2 83.77 -14.38 3.22
N SER A 3 82.89 -14.07 2.26
CA SER A 3 82.66 -14.70 0.94
C SER A 3 82.18 -16.15 0.98
N ARG A 4 81.04 -16.39 0.33
CA ARG A 4 80.53 -17.60 -0.39
C ARG A 4 79.06 -17.82 -0.06
N LYS A 5 78.19 -18.29 -0.95
CA LYS A 5 78.10 -18.42 -2.41
C LYS A 5 76.66 -18.93 -2.62
N ALA A 6 76.03 -18.50 -3.70
CA ALA A 6 74.68 -18.88 -4.09
C ALA A 6 74.48 -20.41 -4.19
N ASN A 7 73.25 -20.86 -4.01
CA ASN A 7 72.67 -21.94 -4.82
C ASN A 7 71.17 -21.73 -5.03
N SER A 8 70.79 -21.97 -6.27
CA SER A 8 69.49 -21.84 -6.92
C SER A 8 68.57 -23.03 -6.68
N SER A 9 67.25 -22.83 -6.70
CA SER A 9 66.29 -23.47 -7.63
C SER A 9 64.82 -23.49 -7.14
N SER A 10 63.90 -23.65 -8.09
CA SER A 10 62.42 -23.66 -8.08
C SER A 10 61.77 -22.28 -8.19
N SER A 11 61.34 -21.83 -9.38
CA SER A 11 60.24 -22.29 -10.27
C SER A 11 58.84 -22.06 -9.70
N GLY A 12 58.19 -21.01 -10.20
CA GLY A 12 56.76 -21.05 -10.52
C GLY A 12 55.85 -20.08 -9.76
N ARG A 13 55.42 -19.04 -10.49
CA ARG A 13 54.02 -18.76 -10.89
C ARG A 13 53.68 -17.28 -10.75
N ASP A 14 53.56 -16.65 -11.89
CA ASP A 14 52.81 -15.41 -12.10
C ASP A 14 51.36 -15.59 -11.63
N ALA A 15 50.99 -14.86 -10.57
CA ALA A 15 49.62 -14.51 -10.27
C ALA A 15 49.58 -12.99 -10.44
N GLY A 16 48.96 -12.45 -11.48
CA GLY A 16 47.57 -12.67 -11.84
C GLY A 16 46.93 -11.29 -11.73
N GLY A 17 46.90 -10.58 -12.87
CA GLY A 17 46.44 -9.20 -12.94
C GLY A 17 45.00 -9.06 -12.48
N ASP A 18 44.81 -8.52 -11.28
CA ASP A 18 43.53 -8.02 -10.80
C ASP A 18 43.20 -6.71 -11.51
N SER A 19 42.65 -6.82 -12.72
CA SER A 19 41.97 -5.71 -13.38
C SER A 19 40.59 -6.11 -13.87
N GLY A 20 39.89 -6.90 -13.04
CA GLY A 20 38.45 -7.11 -13.12
C GLY A 20 37.68 -5.90 -12.60
N ARG A 21 38.03 -4.67 -13.02
CA ARG A 21 37.26 -3.46 -12.71
C ARG A 21 35.96 -3.56 -13.49
N LYS A 22 34.95 -4.17 -12.86
CA LYS A 22 33.53 -4.22 -13.28
C LYS A 22 33.20 -2.93 -14.03
N ARG A 23 33.11 -3.03 -15.36
CA ARG A 23 32.47 -2.01 -16.18
C ARG A 23 31.06 -1.89 -15.62
N ARG A 24 30.81 -0.83 -14.83
CA ARG A 24 29.46 -0.34 -14.56
C ARG A 24 28.82 -0.26 -15.95
N SER A 25 27.87 -1.14 -16.25
CA SER A 25 27.14 -1.09 -17.49
C SER A 25 26.62 0.34 -17.62
N GLU A 26 27.14 1.09 -18.59
CA GLU A 26 26.52 2.34 -19.00
C GLU A 26 25.05 2.00 -19.22
N LYS A 27 24.17 2.59 -18.39
CA LYS A 27 22.74 2.36 -18.48
C LYS A 27 22.36 2.78 -19.88
N ARG A 28 22.18 1.81 -20.79
CA ARG A 28 21.68 2.07 -22.14
C ARG A 28 20.41 2.90 -21.98
N VAL A 29 20.46 4.15 -22.43
CA VAL A 29 19.30 5.05 -22.41
C VAL A 29 18.23 4.33 -23.23
N LYS A 30 17.08 4.07 -22.61
CA LYS A 30 15.99 3.38 -23.30
C LYS A 30 15.52 4.27 -24.45
N PRO A 31 15.16 3.69 -25.61
CA PRO A 31 14.72 4.48 -26.74
C PRO A 31 13.47 5.33 -26.37
N PRO A 32 13.27 6.46 -27.07
CA PRO A 32 12.07 7.27 -26.92
C PRO A 32 10.79 6.46 -27.11
N LEU A 33 9.71 6.94 -26.51
CA LEU A 33 8.42 6.27 -26.53
C LEU A 33 7.59 6.72 -27.73
N GLY A 34 7.36 5.81 -28.68
CA GLY A 34 6.28 5.93 -29.67
C GLY A 34 4.96 5.38 -29.14
N GLU A 35 3.91 5.49 -29.95
CA GLU A 35 2.55 5.09 -29.56
C GLU A 35 2.43 3.61 -29.21
N ALA A 36 2.97 2.72 -30.05
CA ALA A 36 2.97 1.27 -29.80
C ALA A 36 3.67 0.93 -28.47
N ASN A 37 4.85 1.53 -28.23
CA ASN A 37 5.61 1.32 -27.01
C ASN A 37 4.86 1.82 -25.75
N LEU A 38 4.06 2.89 -25.86
CA LEU A 38 3.22 3.37 -24.76
C LEU A 38 2.07 2.43 -24.47
N ARG A 39 1.39 1.92 -25.51
CA ARG A 39 0.32 0.93 -25.35
C ARG A 39 0.84 -0.36 -24.71
N ASP A 40 1.96 -0.89 -25.19
CA ASP A 40 2.58 -2.09 -24.61
C ASP A 40 2.96 -1.89 -23.14
N LEU A 41 3.51 -0.71 -22.82
CA LEU A 41 3.87 -0.38 -21.45
C LEU A 41 2.64 -0.28 -20.54
N ALA A 42 1.54 0.28 -21.05
CA ALA A 42 0.29 0.38 -20.32
C ALA A 42 -0.33 -1.00 -20.06
N LEU A 43 -0.41 -1.85 -21.10
CA LEU A 43 -0.91 -3.22 -21.00
C LEU A 43 -0.09 -4.06 -20.03
N HIS A 44 1.25 -4.01 -20.13
CA HIS A 44 2.11 -4.72 -19.21
C HIS A 44 1.95 -4.23 -17.77
N TYR A 45 1.76 -2.92 -17.55
CA TYR A 45 1.53 -2.39 -16.21
C TYR A 45 0.20 -2.87 -15.62
N ALA A 46 -0.88 -2.78 -16.40
CA ALA A 46 -2.22 -3.22 -16.01
C ALA A 46 -2.27 -4.74 -15.74
N ALA A 47 -1.61 -5.56 -16.55
CA ALA A 47 -1.56 -7.01 -16.36
C ALA A 47 -0.81 -7.45 -15.09
N ARG A 48 0.12 -6.62 -14.58
CA ARG A 48 0.99 -6.98 -13.44
C ARG A 48 0.49 -6.44 -12.11
N PHE A 49 -0.22 -5.32 -12.11
CA PHE A 49 -0.54 -4.59 -10.88
C PHE A 49 -2.03 -4.27 -10.81
N ALA A 50 -2.63 -4.48 -9.64
CA ALA A 50 -3.90 -3.86 -9.29
C ALA A 50 -3.70 -2.33 -9.25
N THR A 51 -4.16 -1.65 -10.30
CA THR A 51 -4.00 -0.21 -10.51
C THR A 51 -5.36 0.45 -10.75
N THR A 52 -5.35 1.78 -10.65
CA THR A 52 -6.44 2.65 -11.08
C THR A 52 -6.07 3.38 -12.36
N GLY A 53 -7.05 3.98 -13.04
CA GLY A 53 -6.83 4.82 -14.22
C GLY A 53 -5.85 5.95 -13.93
N ALA A 54 -6.08 6.69 -12.85
CA ALA A 54 -5.22 7.81 -12.45
C ALA A 54 -3.76 7.39 -12.17
N ARG A 55 -3.54 6.21 -11.57
CA ARG A 55 -2.19 5.69 -11.34
C ARG A 55 -1.50 5.25 -12.63
N LEU A 56 -2.25 4.63 -13.54
CA LEU A 56 -1.73 4.25 -14.85
C LEU A 56 -1.35 5.50 -15.65
N GLU A 57 -2.18 6.54 -15.66
CA GLU A 57 -1.88 7.83 -16.28
C GLU A 57 -0.61 8.45 -15.70
N ALA A 58 -0.52 8.57 -14.37
CA ALA A 58 0.68 9.10 -13.70
C ALA A 58 1.94 8.28 -14.01
N TYR A 59 1.79 6.96 -14.13
CA TYR A 59 2.86 6.06 -14.52
C TYR A 59 3.35 6.34 -15.95
N LEU A 60 2.44 6.49 -16.91
CA LEU A 60 2.77 6.76 -18.32
C LEU A 60 3.40 8.15 -18.48
N VAL A 61 2.83 9.19 -17.85
CA VAL A 61 3.40 10.55 -17.85
C VAL A 61 4.83 10.56 -17.30
N ARG A 62 5.08 9.86 -16.19
CA ARG A 62 6.43 9.73 -15.64
C ARG A 62 7.37 9.04 -16.64
N LYS A 63 6.90 8.01 -17.34
CA LYS A 63 7.73 7.25 -18.30
C LYS A 63 8.06 8.07 -19.55
N ILE A 64 7.15 8.95 -19.97
CA ILE A 64 7.40 9.95 -21.01
C ILE A 64 8.48 10.93 -20.56
N ARG A 65 8.39 11.47 -19.34
CA ARG A 65 9.43 12.37 -18.79
C ARG A 65 10.81 11.72 -18.69
N GLU A 66 10.86 10.42 -18.41
CA GLU A 66 12.12 9.67 -18.28
C GLU A 66 12.78 9.33 -19.63
N ARG A 67 12.00 9.12 -20.70
CA ARG A 67 12.52 8.56 -21.97
C ARG A 67 12.38 9.50 -23.17
N GLY A 68 11.55 10.54 -23.06
CA GLY A 68 11.13 11.36 -24.19
C GLY A 68 10.11 10.63 -25.08
N LEU A 69 9.54 11.40 -26.02
CA LEU A 69 8.63 10.92 -27.06
C LEU A 69 9.41 10.70 -28.36
N ALA A 70 8.99 9.70 -29.13
CA ALA A 70 9.51 9.48 -30.46
C ALA A 70 9.03 10.57 -31.43
N GLN A 71 9.82 10.84 -32.45
CA GLN A 71 9.46 11.68 -33.58
C GLN A 71 8.93 10.82 -34.72
N ASP A 72 8.02 11.36 -35.53
CA ASP A 72 7.60 10.75 -36.80
C ASP A 72 8.68 10.91 -37.89
N ASP A 73 8.41 10.36 -39.07
CA ASP A 73 9.31 10.41 -40.23
C ASP A 73 9.58 11.86 -40.71
N ASP A 74 8.71 12.81 -40.35
CA ASP A 74 8.85 14.25 -40.63
C ASP A 74 9.56 15.01 -39.50
N GLY A 75 10.04 14.33 -38.46
CA GLY A 75 10.72 14.91 -37.30
C GLY A 75 9.79 15.59 -36.30
N ARG A 76 8.47 15.43 -36.40
CA ARG A 76 7.49 15.99 -35.47
C ARG A 76 7.33 15.06 -34.27
N THR A 77 7.32 15.66 -33.07
CA THR A 77 7.08 14.91 -31.84
C THR A 77 5.62 14.43 -31.79
N ILE A 78 5.43 13.12 -31.63
CA ILE A 78 4.10 12.54 -31.41
C ILE A 78 3.57 13.04 -30.06
N ASP A 79 2.37 13.63 -30.03
CA ASP A 79 1.68 14.03 -28.80
C ASP A 79 0.56 13.03 -28.47
N PRO A 80 0.83 11.98 -27.66
CA PRO A 80 -0.15 10.95 -27.38
C PRO A 80 -1.21 11.44 -26.38
N ASP A 81 -2.49 11.21 -26.70
CA ASP A 81 -3.57 11.40 -25.73
C ASP A 81 -3.58 10.25 -24.70
N ILE A 82 -2.83 10.45 -23.61
CA ILE A 82 -2.73 9.49 -22.52
C ILE A 82 -4.06 9.26 -21.84
N ARG A 83 -4.91 10.30 -21.75
CA ARG A 83 -6.23 10.17 -21.12
C ARG A 83 -7.14 9.29 -21.96
N ALA A 84 -7.15 9.46 -23.28
CA ALA A 84 -7.88 8.58 -24.18
C ALA A 84 -7.37 7.13 -24.12
N LEU A 85 -6.05 6.92 -24.07
CA LEU A 85 -5.48 5.57 -23.93
C LEU A 85 -5.92 4.88 -22.62
N VAL A 86 -5.85 5.59 -21.50
CA VAL A 86 -6.27 5.06 -20.19
C VAL A 86 -7.78 4.80 -20.18
N ALA A 87 -8.59 5.72 -20.70
CA ALA A 87 -10.03 5.54 -20.81
C ALA A 87 -10.38 4.28 -21.62
N ARG A 88 -9.68 4.03 -22.73
CA ARG A 88 -9.86 2.80 -23.52
C ARG A 88 -9.50 1.54 -22.74
N LEU A 89 -8.45 1.56 -21.93
CA LEU A 89 -8.07 0.42 -21.09
C LEU A 89 -9.09 0.17 -19.98
N VAL A 90 -9.72 1.21 -19.44
CA VAL A 90 -10.83 1.09 -18.49
C VAL A 90 -12.06 0.51 -19.17
N GLU A 91 -12.44 1.04 -20.34
CA GLU A 91 -13.58 0.55 -21.13
C GLU A 91 -13.43 -0.95 -21.49
N LEU A 92 -12.22 -1.38 -21.83
CA LEU A 92 -11.90 -2.77 -22.14
C LEU A 92 -11.74 -3.66 -20.89
N GLY A 93 -11.86 -3.11 -19.68
CA GLY A 93 -11.77 -3.85 -18.42
C GLY A 93 -10.36 -4.26 -17.99
N TYR A 94 -9.31 -3.72 -18.62
CA TYR A 94 -7.92 -3.95 -18.17
C TYR A 94 -7.61 -3.18 -16.88
N VAL A 95 -8.35 -2.10 -16.62
CA VAL A 95 -8.26 -1.31 -15.39
C VAL A 95 -9.67 -1.13 -14.84
N ASP A 96 -9.86 -1.48 -13.58
CA ASP A 96 -11.15 -1.42 -12.90
C ASP A 96 -11.00 -0.71 -11.55
N ASP A 97 -11.39 0.56 -11.52
CA ASP A 97 -11.33 1.41 -10.34
C ASP A 97 -12.32 0.95 -9.25
N ASP A 98 -13.44 0.33 -9.63
CA ASP A 98 -14.45 -0.21 -8.70
C ASP A 98 -13.92 -1.46 -8.00
N ALA A 99 -13.38 -2.42 -8.77
CA ALA A 99 -12.72 -3.59 -8.22
C ALA A 99 -11.50 -3.24 -7.37
N TYR A 100 -10.73 -2.22 -7.78
CA TYR A 100 -9.65 -1.67 -6.98
C TYR A 100 -10.17 -1.12 -5.65
N ALA A 101 -11.24 -0.32 -5.67
CA ALA A 101 -11.82 0.27 -4.47
C ALA A 101 -12.35 -0.78 -3.49
N ARG A 102 -13.14 -1.73 -3.99
CA ARG A 102 -13.69 -2.86 -3.22
C ARG A 102 -12.61 -3.69 -2.53
N SER A 103 -11.61 -4.14 -3.30
CA SER A 103 -10.51 -4.95 -2.75
C SER A 103 -9.73 -4.17 -1.72
N ARG A 104 -9.45 -2.89 -1.99
CA ARG A 104 -8.64 -2.07 -1.11
C ARG A 104 -9.34 -1.71 0.20
N ALA A 105 -10.65 -1.46 0.16
CA ALA A 105 -11.47 -1.25 1.36
C ALA A 105 -11.46 -2.50 2.25
N ARG A 106 -11.69 -3.68 1.67
CA ARG A 106 -11.64 -4.97 2.39
C ARG A 106 -10.28 -5.22 3.03
N ASP A 107 -9.19 -5.06 2.28
CA ASP A 107 -7.82 -5.27 2.78
C ASP A 107 -7.50 -4.37 3.98
N LEU A 108 -7.90 -3.10 3.92
CA LEU A 108 -7.65 -2.13 4.98
C LEU A 108 -8.50 -2.44 6.23
N GLY A 109 -9.78 -2.77 6.04
CA GLY A 109 -10.68 -3.19 7.12
C GLY A 109 -10.15 -4.43 7.84
N ALA A 110 -9.76 -5.47 7.10
CA ALA A 110 -9.16 -6.70 7.65
C ALA A 110 -7.86 -6.44 8.45
N ARG A 111 -7.15 -5.35 8.14
CA ARG A 111 -5.95 -4.92 8.87
C ARG A 111 -6.25 -4.02 10.07
N GLY A 112 -7.52 -3.68 10.31
CA GLY A 112 -7.98 -2.82 11.39
C GLY A 112 -7.83 -1.32 11.13
N TYR A 113 -7.83 -0.88 9.87
CA TYR A 113 -7.88 0.54 9.52
C TYR A 113 -9.33 1.01 9.39
N GLY A 114 -9.60 2.22 9.88
CA GLY A 114 -10.95 2.80 9.87
C GLY A 114 -11.32 3.47 8.54
N ALA A 115 -12.59 3.84 8.41
CA ALA A 115 -13.18 4.40 7.19
C ALA A 115 -12.42 5.61 6.62
N ARG A 116 -11.94 6.53 7.47
CA ARG A 116 -11.15 7.69 7.01
C ARG A 116 -9.86 7.26 6.30
N ARG A 117 -9.22 6.19 6.77
CA ARG A 117 -7.99 5.68 6.15
C ARG A 117 -8.25 4.99 4.82
N VAL A 118 -9.41 4.34 4.70
CA VAL A 118 -9.89 3.78 3.42
C VAL A 118 -10.11 4.91 2.43
N GLU A 119 -10.90 5.92 2.78
CA GLU A 119 -11.16 7.10 1.95
C GLU A 119 -9.86 7.75 1.46
N GLU A 120 -8.93 8.07 2.37
CA GLU A 120 -7.66 8.71 2.03
C GLU A 120 -6.85 7.88 1.03
N THR A 121 -6.84 6.56 1.22
CA THR A 121 -6.08 5.64 0.37
C THR A 121 -6.68 5.58 -1.03
N LEU A 122 -8.02 5.54 -1.14
CA LEU A 122 -8.72 5.53 -2.43
C LEU A 122 -8.58 6.89 -3.14
N ARG A 123 -8.70 7.99 -2.41
CA ARG A 123 -8.47 9.35 -2.94
C ARG A 123 -7.06 9.51 -3.47
N HIS A 124 -6.05 9.04 -2.72
CA HIS A 124 -4.65 9.06 -3.18
C HIS A 124 -4.40 8.09 -4.35
N ALA A 125 -5.24 7.06 -4.52
CA ALA A 125 -5.21 6.22 -5.71
C ALA A 125 -5.92 6.89 -6.91
N GLY A 126 -6.57 8.04 -6.73
CA GLY A 126 -7.32 8.74 -7.77
C GLY A 126 -8.65 8.09 -8.13
N VAL A 127 -9.18 7.19 -7.28
CA VAL A 127 -10.52 6.63 -7.44
C VAL A 127 -11.54 7.75 -7.31
N ALA A 128 -12.51 7.83 -8.23
CA ALA A 128 -13.54 8.88 -8.22
C ALA A 128 -14.43 8.84 -6.97
N GLU A 129 -14.94 10.00 -6.54
CA GLU A 129 -15.72 10.12 -5.30
C GLU A 129 -16.93 9.17 -5.21
N PRO A 130 -17.76 8.96 -6.26
CA PRO A 130 -18.88 8.02 -6.17
C PRO A 130 -18.45 6.59 -5.81
N LEU A 131 -17.32 6.13 -6.37
CA LEU A 131 -16.77 4.81 -6.05
C LEU A 131 -16.17 4.77 -4.64
N ARG A 132 -15.55 5.86 -4.18
CA ARG A 132 -15.05 5.94 -2.80
C ARG A 132 -16.19 5.84 -1.78
N GLN A 133 -17.31 6.49 -2.06
CA GLN A 133 -18.49 6.44 -1.19
C GLN A 133 -19.19 5.07 -1.27
N ALA A 134 -19.31 4.48 -2.46
CA ALA A 134 -19.88 3.14 -2.63
C ALA A 134 -19.10 2.05 -1.88
N HIS A 135 -17.77 2.21 -1.74
CA HIS A 135 -16.91 1.27 -1.02
C HIS A 135 -16.46 1.78 0.36
N ALA A 136 -17.11 2.82 0.89
CA ALA A 136 -16.87 3.27 2.24
C ALA A 136 -17.35 2.19 3.23
N PRO A 137 -16.56 1.82 4.26
CA PRO A 137 -17.01 0.87 5.26
C PRO A 137 -18.27 1.38 5.98
N GLY A 138 -19.31 0.55 6.02
CA GLY A 138 -20.49 0.79 6.86
C GLY A 138 -20.15 0.75 8.35
N GLU A 139 -21.15 0.99 9.19
CA GLU A 139 -20.96 1.04 10.65
C GLU A 139 -20.47 -0.29 11.21
N ALA A 140 -21.09 -1.43 10.85
CA ALA A 140 -20.68 -2.76 11.28
C ALA A 140 -19.20 -3.06 10.97
N ALA A 141 -18.82 -2.87 9.70
CA ALA A 141 -17.44 -3.05 9.24
C ALA A 141 -16.47 -2.08 9.95
N SER A 142 -16.89 -0.85 10.23
CA SER A 142 -16.08 0.14 10.95
C SER A 142 -15.85 -0.25 12.40
N ARG A 143 -16.89 -0.71 13.12
CA ARG A 143 -16.77 -1.23 14.49
C ARG A 143 -15.87 -2.46 14.54
N GLN A 144 -16.04 -3.38 13.60
CA GLN A 144 -15.20 -4.57 13.47
C GLN A 144 -13.72 -4.21 13.26
N ALA A 145 -13.43 -3.28 12.35
CA ALA A 145 -12.05 -2.80 12.11
C ALA A 145 -11.44 -2.15 13.36
N ALA A 146 -12.24 -1.39 14.13
CA ALA A 146 -11.80 -0.77 15.37
C ALA A 146 -11.47 -1.83 16.44
N ALA A 147 -12.32 -2.85 16.60
CA ALA A 147 -12.10 -3.97 17.51
C ALA A 147 -10.84 -4.78 17.13
N LEU A 148 -10.64 -5.08 15.84
CA LEU A 148 -9.45 -5.76 15.32
C LEU A 148 -8.17 -4.96 15.65
N MET A 149 -8.20 -3.65 15.45
CA MET A 149 -7.07 -2.79 15.80
C MET A 149 -6.78 -2.82 17.30
N ALA A 150 -7.83 -2.69 18.12
CA ALA A 150 -7.72 -2.67 19.58
C ALA A 150 -7.11 -3.97 20.11
N ARG A 151 -7.56 -5.12 19.61
CA ARG A 151 -7.00 -6.44 19.94
C ARG A 151 -5.53 -6.53 19.52
N LYS A 152 -5.20 -6.17 18.28
CA LYS A 152 -3.82 -6.22 17.76
C LYS A 152 -2.86 -5.31 18.53
N ARG A 153 -3.35 -4.16 19.00
CA ARG A 153 -2.57 -3.13 19.70
C ARG A 153 -2.69 -3.22 21.22
N ARG A 154 -3.43 -4.20 21.75
CA ARG A 154 -3.71 -4.38 23.20
C ARG A 154 -4.24 -3.10 23.85
N LEU A 155 -5.24 -2.48 23.22
CA LEU A 155 -5.90 -1.26 23.71
C LEU A 155 -7.16 -1.61 24.51
N GLY A 156 -7.56 -0.71 25.41
CA GLY A 156 -8.78 -0.86 26.20
C GLY A 156 -8.80 -2.20 26.97
N PRO A 157 -9.86 -3.00 26.87
CA PRO A 157 -10.00 -4.26 27.62
C PRO A 157 -8.97 -5.34 27.21
N TYR A 158 -8.31 -5.18 26.05
CA TYR A 158 -7.25 -6.10 25.61
C TYR A 158 -5.86 -5.76 26.16
N GLY A 159 -5.74 -4.62 26.85
CA GLY A 159 -4.49 -4.10 27.40
C GLY A 159 -4.30 -4.46 28.87
N VAL A 160 -3.03 -4.62 29.29
CA VAL A 160 -2.66 -4.86 30.70
C VAL A 160 -3.07 -3.69 31.61
N SER A 161 -3.22 -2.49 31.05
CA SER A 161 -3.69 -1.28 31.73
C SER A 161 -5.21 -1.26 31.99
N GLY A 162 -5.99 -2.18 31.40
CA GLY A 162 -7.43 -2.30 31.66
C GLY A 162 -7.76 -2.76 33.09
N LEU A 163 -6.78 -3.28 33.81
CA LEU A 163 -6.95 -3.87 35.15
C LEU A 163 -6.85 -2.87 36.31
N GLY A 164 -6.93 -1.56 36.06
CA GLY A 164 -7.10 -0.54 37.12
C GLY A 164 -5.95 -0.41 38.13
N LYS A 165 -4.81 -1.07 37.91
CA LYS A 165 -3.65 -1.05 38.82
C LYS A 165 -2.54 -0.19 38.23
N GLY A 166 -2.53 1.10 38.59
CA GLY A 166 -1.48 2.04 38.17
C GLY A 166 -1.75 3.48 38.61
N ASP A 167 -0.75 4.34 38.45
CA ASP A 167 -0.86 5.79 38.66
C ASP A 167 -1.97 6.39 37.77
N PRO A 168 -2.95 7.14 38.33
CA PRO A 168 -4.02 7.79 37.57
C PRO A 168 -3.53 8.64 36.39
N LEU A 169 -2.40 9.35 36.54
CA LEU A 169 -1.86 10.20 35.47
C LEU A 169 -1.31 9.35 34.31
N ALA A 170 -0.60 8.27 34.63
CA ALA A 170 -0.11 7.31 33.64
C ALA A 170 -1.26 6.65 32.86
N ILE A 171 -2.36 6.29 33.53
CA ILE A 171 -3.57 5.73 32.90
C ILE A 171 -4.19 6.72 31.92
N ARG A 172 -4.35 7.99 32.33
CA ARG A 172 -4.87 9.05 31.45
C ARG A 172 -4.00 9.23 30.20
N LYS A 173 -2.68 9.31 30.37
CA LYS A 173 -1.73 9.46 29.25
C LYS A 173 -1.76 8.27 28.30
N ALA A 174 -1.88 7.05 28.83
CA ALA A 174 -2.03 5.84 28.02
C ALA A 174 -3.34 5.87 27.21
N ARG A 175 -4.45 6.32 27.82
CA ARG A 175 -5.75 6.50 27.14
C ARG A 175 -5.67 7.52 26.02
N GLU A 176 -5.11 8.71 26.28
CA GLU A 176 -4.91 9.76 25.26
C GLU A 176 -4.05 9.25 24.09
N LYS A 177 -2.98 8.51 24.38
CA LYS A 177 -2.13 7.87 23.35
C LYS A 177 -2.90 6.85 22.53
N ALA A 178 -3.77 6.06 23.15
CA ALA A 178 -4.61 5.09 22.47
C ALA A 178 -5.63 5.76 21.54
N VAL A 179 -6.32 6.80 22.01
CA VAL A 179 -7.22 7.63 21.18
C VAL A 179 -6.46 8.17 19.96
N ALA A 180 -5.30 8.80 20.19
CA ALA A 180 -4.49 9.35 19.10
C ALA A 180 -4.04 8.27 18.10
N ALA A 181 -3.77 7.05 18.56
CA ALA A 181 -3.43 5.93 17.68
C ALA A 181 -4.61 5.50 16.80
N MET A 182 -5.81 5.40 17.38
CA MET A 182 -7.02 5.01 16.63
C MET A 182 -7.43 6.08 15.60
N LEU A 183 -7.39 7.36 15.97
CA LEU A 183 -7.68 8.45 15.04
C LEU A 183 -6.71 8.49 13.86
N ARG A 184 -5.41 8.27 14.11
CA ARG A 184 -4.39 8.16 13.04
C ARG A 184 -4.56 6.94 12.16
N ALA A 185 -5.21 5.88 12.66
CA ALA A 185 -5.58 4.72 11.86
C ALA A 185 -6.91 4.91 11.11
N GLY A 186 -7.55 6.08 11.25
CA GLY A 186 -8.75 6.45 10.51
C GLY A 186 -10.07 6.09 11.17
N HIS A 187 -10.05 5.73 12.45
CA HIS A 187 -11.27 5.45 13.22
C HIS A 187 -11.99 6.72 13.65
N GLN A 188 -13.29 6.60 13.90
CA GLN A 188 -14.09 7.66 14.50
C GLN A 188 -13.79 7.79 16.00
N TYR A 189 -14.06 8.97 16.55
CA TYR A 189 -13.78 9.24 17.95
C TYR A 189 -14.68 8.40 18.87
N GLU A 190 -15.93 8.22 18.48
CA GLU A 190 -16.96 7.43 19.15
C GLU A 190 -16.51 5.98 19.32
N HIS A 191 -15.98 5.38 18.26
CA HIS A 191 -15.44 4.00 18.28
C HIS A 191 -14.27 3.87 19.25
N ALA A 192 -13.33 4.82 19.20
CA ALA A 192 -12.19 4.83 20.12
C ALA A 192 -12.62 5.04 21.58
N ARG A 193 -13.59 5.93 21.81
CA ARG A 193 -14.15 6.20 23.13
C ARG A 193 -14.83 4.96 23.71
N TYR A 194 -15.64 4.26 22.91
CA TYR A 194 -16.34 3.04 23.32
C TYR A 194 -15.34 1.95 23.73
N ILE A 195 -14.42 1.60 22.82
CA ILE A 195 -13.40 0.56 23.06
C ILE A 195 -12.57 0.84 24.31
N LEU A 196 -12.21 2.09 24.57
CA LEU A 196 -11.42 2.46 25.76
C LEU A 196 -12.26 2.56 27.04
N ALA A 197 -13.58 2.59 26.94
CA ALA A 197 -14.49 2.55 28.08
C ALA A 197 -14.95 1.12 28.42
N ALA A 198 -14.90 0.20 27.47
CA ALA A 198 -15.21 -1.22 27.68
C ALA A 198 -14.34 -1.82 28.79
N GLN A 199 -14.97 -2.59 29.67
CA GLN A 199 -14.29 -3.22 30.81
C GLN A 199 -13.74 -4.59 30.41
N ARG A 200 -14.47 -5.30 29.55
CA ARG A 200 -14.10 -6.65 29.13
C ARG A 200 -14.16 -6.78 27.60
N PRO A 201 -13.43 -7.74 27.02
CA PRO A 201 -13.48 -8.03 25.59
C PRO A 201 -14.89 -8.26 25.06
N GLU A 202 -15.75 -8.90 25.86
CA GLU A 202 -17.12 -9.28 25.48
C GLU A 202 -18.00 -8.05 25.26
N ASP A 203 -17.75 -6.95 25.97
CA ASP A 203 -18.48 -5.70 25.78
C ASP A 203 -18.22 -5.12 24.37
N VAL A 204 -16.99 -5.29 23.85
CA VAL A 204 -16.62 -4.86 22.49
C VAL A 204 -17.20 -5.81 21.44
N GLU A 205 -17.25 -7.11 21.72
CA GLU A 205 -17.82 -8.11 20.82
C GLU A 205 -19.33 -7.91 20.67
N GLN A 206 -20.04 -7.66 21.77
CA GLN A 206 -21.46 -7.31 21.75
C GLN A 206 -21.70 -6.03 20.93
N TRP A 207 -20.93 -4.98 21.18
CA TRP A 207 -21.05 -3.71 20.44
C TRP A 207 -20.82 -3.84 18.93
N VAL A 208 -19.94 -4.76 18.52
CA VAL A 208 -19.77 -5.11 17.11
C VAL A 208 -20.99 -5.88 16.61
N GLY A 209 -21.48 -6.87 17.36
CA GLY A 209 -22.67 -7.66 17.02
C GLY A 209 -23.92 -6.81 16.81
N GLU A 210 -24.19 -5.86 17.72
CA GLU A 210 -25.31 -4.91 17.63
C GLU A 210 -25.31 -4.16 16.28
N ALA A 211 -24.15 -3.80 15.74
CA ALA A 211 -24.09 -3.11 14.45
C ALA A 211 -24.37 -4.00 13.25
N PHE A 212 -24.08 -5.30 13.34
CA PHE A 212 -24.43 -6.27 12.29
C PHE A 212 -25.93 -6.60 12.31
N GLU A 213 -26.53 -6.65 13.50
CA GLU A 213 -27.97 -6.79 13.67
C GLU A 213 -28.71 -5.56 13.09
N ASP A 214 -28.24 -4.34 13.43
CA ASP A 214 -28.81 -3.09 12.93
C ASP A 214 -28.65 -2.92 11.41
N SER A 215 -27.62 -3.52 10.78
CA SER A 215 -27.42 -3.46 9.33
C SER A 215 -28.28 -4.47 8.56
N GLY A 216 -28.96 -5.39 9.25
CA GLY A 216 -29.72 -6.47 8.61
C GLY A 216 -28.86 -7.57 8.00
N ASP A 217 -27.56 -7.61 8.32
CA ASP A 217 -26.59 -8.58 7.81
C ASP A 217 -26.54 -9.83 8.72
N GLU A 218 -27.67 -10.48 9.00
CA GLU A 218 -27.72 -11.67 9.87
C GLU A 218 -26.95 -12.88 9.30
N GLU A 219 -26.65 -12.91 8.00
CA GLU A 219 -25.94 -14.04 7.34
C GLU A 219 -24.40 -13.92 7.34
N GLY A 220 -23.81 -12.80 7.78
CA GLY A 220 -22.38 -12.54 7.62
C GLY A 220 -21.42 -13.34 8.51
N ILE A 221 -21.92 -14.02 9.55
CA ILE A 221 -21.05 -14.69 10.54
C ILE A 221 -20.61 -16.09 10.08
N LYS A 222 -21.31 -16.74 9.15
CA LYS A 222 -21.08 -18.17 8.85
C LYS A 222 -20.17 -18.46 7.66
N ASP A 223 -19.98 -17.55 6.70
CA ASP A 223 -19.40 -17.93 5.39
C ASP A 223 -18.17 -17.13 4.93
N GLN A 224 -17.44 -16.50 5.85
CA GLN A 224 -16.19 -15.80 5.51
C GLN A 224 -15.08 -16.12 6.52
N TRP A 225 -14.57 -17.35 6.47
CA TRP A 225 -13.27 -17.75 7.02
C TRP A 225 -12.40 -18.37 5.93
#